data_AF-A0A656G8Z8-F1
#
_entry.id   AF-A0A656G8Z8-F1
#
_cell.length_a   1.000
_cell.length_b   1.000
_cell.length_c   1.000
_cell.angle_alpha   90.00
_cell.angle_beta   90.00
_cell.angle_gamma   90.00
#
_symmetry.space_group_name_H-M   'P 1'
#
loop_
_entity.id
_entity.type
_entity.pdbx_description
1 polymer ?
#
loop_
_entity_poly.entity_id
_entity_poly.type
_entity_poly.pdbx_seq_one_letter_code
_entity_poly.pdbx_strand_id
1 'polypeptide(L)'
;MTSVRARILVPVLVLLLLGNLAISLLALRDSHHEIEEVYDAQLAQSARLLQGVLRQRATGEQDLDKLYQAFDQAMSRVGTSGVAHPYETRLTFQVWRTSGELLVRSAEAPLLSAPPAEEGSHDLVENGHEWCGFLLADP
;
A
#
# COMPACT_ATOMS: atom_id res chain seq x y z
N MET A 1 -6.36 41.81 -42.17
CA MET A 1 -7.77 41.72 -41.73
C MET A 1 -8.00 40.34 -41.15
N THR A 2 -8.08 40.20 -39.82
CA THR A 2 -8.36 38.89 -39.19
C THR A 2 -9.80 38.49 -39.49
N SER A 3 -10.00 37.32 -40.10
CA SER A 3 -11.34 36.87 -40.49
C SER A 3 -12.25 36.75 -39.27
N VAL A 4 -13.54 37.04 -39.43
CA VAL A 4 -14.55 36.93 -38.37
C VAL A 4 -14.53 35.54 -37.71
N ARG A 5 -14.18 34.49 -38.48
CA ARG A 5 -13.98 33.13 -37.96
C ARG A 5 -12.85 33.07 -36.93
N ALA A 6 -11.69 33.68 -37.19
CA ALA A 6 -10.58 33.70 -36.24
C ALA A 6 -10.92 34.45 -34.94
N ARG A 7 -11.79 35.46 -35.01
CA ARG A 7 -12.20 36.26 -33.85
C ARG A 7 -13.05 35.49 -32.83
N ILE A 8 -13.74 34.44 -33.27
CA ILE A 8 -14.58 33.57 -32.42
C ILE A 8 -13.85 32.26 -32.10
N LEU A 9 -13.14 31.70 -33.08
CA LEU A 9 -12.52 30.39 -32.96
C LEU A 9 -11.32 30.40 -32.00
N VAL A 10 -10.52 31.47 -31.99
CA VAL A 10 -9.38 31.61 -31.07
C VAL A 10 -9.82 31.63 -29.61
N PRO A 11 -10.76 32.49 -29.15
CA PRO A 11 -11.16 32.50 -27.75
C PRO A 11 -11.84 31.21 -27.32
N VAL A 12 -12.62 30.55 -28.19
CA VAL A 12 -13.22 29.24 -27.89
C VAL A 12 -12.12 28.18 -27.71
N LEU A 13 -11.12 28.14 -28.61
CA LEU A 13 -10.02 27.19 -28.50
C LEU A 13 -9.18 27.43 -27.24
N VAL A 14 -8.89 28.70 -26.91
CA VAL A 14 -8.18 29.07 -25.69
C VAL A 14 -8.99 28.67 -24.46
N LEU A 15 -10.30 28.92 -24.45
CA LEU A 15 -11.18 28.53 -23.36
C LEU A 15 -11.20 27.00 -23.17
N LEU A 16 -11.27 26.24 -24.26
CA LEU A 16 -11.21 24.78 -24.22
C LEU A 16 -9.86 24.27 -23.72
N LEU A 17 -8.75 24.88 -24.15
CA LEU A 17 -7.41 24.52 -23.68
C LEU A 17 -7.25 24.81 -22.18
N LEU A 18 -7.68 25.98 -21.73
CA LEU A 18 -7.65 26.36 -20.31
C LEU A 18 -8.54 25.45 -19.47
N GLY A 19 -9.73 25.12 -19.96
CA GLY A 19 -10.64 24.19 -19.30
C GLY A 19 -10.05 22.79 -19.17
N ASN A 20 -9.47 22.24 -20.25
CA ASN A 20 -8.80 20.93 -20.20
C ASN A 20 -7.59 20.95 -19.27
N LEU A 21 -6.78 22.00 -19.31
CA LEU A 21 -5.63 22.14 -18.42
C LEU A 21 -6.07 22.19 -16.95
N ALA A 22 -7.13 22.95 -16.64
CA ALA A 22 -7.68 23.02 -15.30
C ALA A 22 -8.20 21.66 -14.81
N ILE A 23 -8.99 20.96 -15.63
CA ILE A 23 -9.49 19.61 -15.31
C ILE A 23 -8.33 18.64 -15.09
N SER A 24 -7.33 18.65 -15.98
CA SER A 24 -6.16 17.78 -15.88
C SER A 24 -5.35 18.04 -14.60
N LEU A 25 -5.18 19.30 -14.20
CA LEU A 25 -4.48 19.65 -12.96
C LEU A 25 -5.26 19.22 -11.71
N LEU A 26 -6.59 19.36 -11.74
CA LEU A 26 -7.44 18.87 -10.65
C LEU A 26 -7.38 17.35 -10.55
N ALA A 27 -7.50 16.64 -11.67
CA ALA A 27 -7.40 15.19 -11.71
C ALA A 27 -6.04 14.69 -11.19
N LEU A 28 -4.93 15.29 -11.63
CA LEU A 28 -3.60 14.93 -11.14
C LEU A 28 -3.45 15.14 -9.64
N ARG A 29 -4.09 16.17 -9.08
CA ARG A 29 -4.08 16.44 -7.64
C ARG A 29 -4.92 15.42 -6.87
N ASP A 30 -6.04 14.99 -7.43
CA ASP A 30 -7.02 14.11 -6.79
C ASP A 30 -6.57 12.63 -6.82
N SER A 31 -5.97 12.19 -7.93
CA SER A 31 -5.56 10.80 -8.13
C SER A 31 -4.56 10.29 -7.08
N HIS A 32 -3.78 11.17 -6.45
CA HIS A 32 -2.85 10.73 -5.40
C HIS A 32 -3.56 10.07 -4.23
N HIS A 33 -4.68 10.64 -3.77
CA HIS A 33 -5.41 10.10 -2.63
C HIS A 33 -6.21 8.86 -3.00
N GLU A 34 -6.80 8.83 -4.20
CA GLU A 34 -7.52 7.65 -4.69
C GLU A 34 -6.58 6.43 -4.82
N ILE A 35 -5.33 6.65 -5.21
CA ILE A 35 -4.31 5.60 -5.27
C ILE A 35 -3.97 5.08 -3.87
N GLU A 36 -3.85 5.98 -2.88
CA GLU A 36 -3.59 5.63 -1.48
C GLU A 36 -4.71 4.76 -0.89
N GLU A 37 -5.98 5.13 -1.11
CA GLU A 37 -7.14 4.34 -0.67
C GLU A 37 -7.14 2.92 -1.28
N VAL A 38 -6.73 2.78 -2.54
CA VAL A 38 -6.62 1.47 -3.20
C VAL A 38 -5.53 0.61 -2.58
N TYR A 39 -4.37 1.19 -2.24
CA TYR A 39 -3.29 0.46 -1.57
C TYR A 39 -3.66 0.06 -0.14
N ASP A 40 -4.36 0.92 0.59
CA ASP A 40 -4.88 0.60 1.93
C ASP A 40 -5.88 -0.55 1.88
N ALA A 41 -6.78 -0.54 0.90
CA ALA A 41 -7.71 -1.63 0.67
C ALA A 41 -6.98 -2.93 0.32
N GLN A 42 -5.93 -2.86 -0.51
CA GLN A 42 -5.08 -4.01 -0.85
C GLN A 42 -4.37 -4.56 0.39
N LEU A 43 -3.82 -3.68 1.25
CA LEU A 43 -3.13 -4.07 2.47
C LEU A 43 -4.08 -4.78 3.45
N ALA A 44 -5.31 -4.26 3.61
CA ALA A 44 -6.36 -4.90 4.40
C ALA A 44 -6.73 -6.28 3.85
N GLN A 45 -6.84 -6.43 2.51
CA GLN A 45 -7.12 -7.72 1.88
C GLN A 45 -5.98 -8.71 2.10
N SER A 46 -4.73 -8.28 1.91
CA SER A 46 -3.54 -9.11 2.16
C SER A 46 -3.46 -9.55 3.63
N ALA A 47 -3.77 -8.66 4.58
CA ALA A 47 -3.81 -9.00 6.00
C ALA A 47 -4.86 -10.09 6.31
N ARG A 48 -6.07 -9.99 5.74
CA ARG A 48 -7.11 -11.01 5.90
C ARG A 48 -6.74 -12.35 5.26
N LEU A 49 -6.11 -12.33 4.08
CA LEU A 49 -5.61 -13.55 3.45
C LEU A 49 -4.54 -14.22 4.31
N LEU A 50 -3.60 -13.43 4.86
CA LEU A 50 -2.57 -13.92 5.76
C LEU A 50 -3.19 -14.50 7.05
N GLN A 51 -4.15 -13.81 7.66
CA GLN A 51 -4.92 -14.32 8.80
C GLN A 51 -5.60 -15.65 8.48
N GLY A 52 -6.27 -15.77 7.33
CA GLY A 52 -6.94 -16.99 6.91
C GLY A 52 -5.98 -18.18 6.78
N VAL A 53 -4.82 -17.96 6.14
CA VAL A 53 -3.77 -18.99 6.00
C VAL A 53 -3.19 -19.37 7.36
N LEU A 54 -2.95 -18.39 8.23
CA LEU A 54 -2.43 -18.62 9.59
C LEU A 54 -3.41 -19.46 10.42
N ARG A 55 -4.71 -19.14 10.42
CA ARG A 55 -5.73 -19.90 11.15
C ARG A 55 -5.85 -21.35 10.66
N GLN A 56 -5.72 -21.58 9.35
CA GLN A 56 -5.76 -22.93 8.79
C GLN A 56 -4.55 -23.80 9.20
N ARG A 57 -3.38 -23.18 9.41
CA ARG A 57 -2.11 -23.88 9.65
C ARG A 57 -1.65 -23.83 11.12
N ALA A 58 -2.44 -23.25 12.02
CA ALA A 58 -2.17 -23.13 13.46
C ALA A 58 -2.13 -24.46 14.24
N THR A 59 -2.16 -25.62 13.57
CA THR A 59 -2.10 -26.94 14.21
C THR A 59 -0.69 -27.33 14.70
N GLY A 60 0.35 -26.52 14.46
CA GLY A 60 1.67 -26.67 15.08
C GLY A 60 2.67 -25.54 14.75
N GLU A 61 3.45 -25.09 15.74
CA GLU A 61 4.44 -23.99 15.62
C GLU A 61 5.46 -24.21 14.49
N GLN A 62 5.89 -25.46 14.25
CA GLN A 62 6.91 -25.77 13.23
C GLN A 62 6.47 -25.48 11.78
N ASP A 63 5.17 -25.40 11.54
CA ASP A 63 4.61 -25.13 10.21
C ASP A 63 4.47 -23.63 9.92
N LEU A 64 4.38 -22.81 10.97
CA LEU A 64 4.34 -21.36 10.89
C LEU A 64 5.70 -20.78 10.49
N ASP A 65 6.79 -21.23 11.11
CA ASP A 65 8.15 -20.79 10.77
C ASP A 65 8.48 -21.01 9.29
N LYS A 66 8.08 -22.17 8.73
CA LYS A 66 8.26 -22.48 7.31
C LYS A 66 7.44 -21.57 6.40
N LEU A 67 6.21 -21.25 6.80
CA LEU A 67 5.36 -20.32 6.05
C LEU A 67 5.99 -18.92 6.03
N TYR A 68 6.51 -18.47 7.16
CA TYR A 68 7.17 -17.17 7.28
C TYR A 68 8.44 -17.11 6.43
N GLN A 69 9.29 -18.13 6.48
CA GLN A 69 10.47 -18.21 5.62
C GLN A 69 10.11 -18.21 4.13
N ALA A 70 9.04 -18.94 3.75
CA ALA A 70 8.57 -18.94 2.37
C ALA A 70 8.04 -17.56 1.93
N PHE A 71 7.31 -16.87 2.81
CA PHE A 71 6.82 -15.52 2.53
C PHE A 71 7.98 -14.52 2.42
N ASP A 72 8.91 -14.52 3.37
CA ASP A 72 10.08 -13.64 3.38
C ASP A 72 10.94 -13.86 2.13
N GLN A 73 11.15 -15.12 1.74
CA GLN A 73 11.85 -15.46 0.51
C GLN A 73 11.11 -14.97 -0.74
N ALA A 74 9.79 -15.11 -0.80
CA ALA A 74 9.00 -14.59 -1.91
C ALA A 74 9.11 -13.07 -2.00
N MET A 75 9.08 -12.39 -0.85
CA MET A 75 9.09 -10.94 -0.78
C MET A 75 10.47 -10.32 -1.06
N SER A 76 11.55 -10.99 -0.68
CA SER A 76 12.93 -10.56 -0.99
C SER A 76 13.23 -10.46 -2.50
N ARG A 77 12.43 -11.13 -3.34
CA ARG A 77 12.56 -11.11 -4.81
C ARG A 77 11.94 -9.87 -5.46
N VAL A 78 11.06 -9.17 -4.72
CA VAL A 78 10.41 -7.94 -5.17
C VAL A 78 11.47 -6.87 -5.40
N GLY A 79 11.54 -6.39 -6.64
CA GLY A 79 12.48 -5.35 -7.07
C GLY A 79 13.93 -5.80 -7.31
N THR A 80 14.27 -7.06 -7.05
CA THR A 80 15.64 -7.60 -7.27
C THR A 80 15.73 -8.57 -8.46
N SER A 81 14.61 -9.18 -8.84
CA SER A 81 14.55 -10.12 -9.97
C SER A 81 14.17 -9.40 -11.26
N GLY A 82 14.79 -9.75 -12.38
CA GLY A 82 14.57 -9.10 -13.70
C GLY A 82 13.14 -9.20 -14.28
N VAL A 83 12.19 -9.76 -13.52
CA VAL A 83 10.75 -9.87 -13.85
C VAL A 83 9.89 -8.99 -12.92
N ALA A 84 10.49 -8.25 -11.98
CA ALA A 84 9.75 -7.43 -11.03
C ALA A 84 9.01 -6.28 -11.74
N HIS A 85 7.71 -6.16 -11.50
CA HIS A 85 6.93 -5.03 -11.99
C HIS A 85 7.27 -3.75 -11.20
N PRO A 86 7.27 -2.55 -11.82
CA PRO A 86 7.56 -1.29 -11.12
C PRO A 86 6.64 -0.95 -9.94
N TYR A 87 5.50 -1.64 -9.83
CA TYR A 87 4.48 -1.45 -8.80
C TYR A 87 4.32 -2.68 -7.89
N GLU A 88 5.30 -3.59 -7.89
CA GLU A 88 5.31 -4.65 -6.87
C GLU A 88 5.61 -4.04 -5.50
N THR A 89 4.64 -4.16 -4.60
CA THR A 89 4.77 -3.68 -3.23
C THR A 89 5.47 -4.72 -2.37
N ARG A 90 6.55 -4.31 -1.70
CA ARG A 90 7.23 -5.15 -0.73
C ARG A 90 6.47 -5.14 0.60
N LEU A 91 5.70 -6.19 0.86
CA LEU A 91 4.87 -6.31 2.06
C LEU A 91 5.65 -6.94 3.19
N THR A 92 5.53 -6.37 4.39
CA THR A 92 6.10 -6.96 5.60
C THR A 92 4.98 -7.15 6.62
N PHE A 93 5.13 -8.14 7.49
CA PHE A 93 4.14 -8.42 8.53
C PHE A 93 4.82 -8.71 9.87
N GLN A 94 4.04 -8.50 10.93
CA GLN A 94 4.38 -8.80 12.31
C GLN A 94 3.16 -9.43 12.97
N VAL A 95 3.38 -10.43 13.82
CA VAL A 95 2.34 -11.09 14.60
C VAL A 95 2.60 -10.83 16.07
N TRP A 96 1.59 -10.31 16.75
CA TRP A 96 1.66 -9.93 18.16
C TRP A 96 0.72 -10.80 18.96
N ARG A 97 1.14 -11.17 20.17
CA ARG A 97 0.24 -11.71 21.19
C ARG A 97 -0.66 -10.58 21.69
N THR A 98 -1.86 -10.91 22.14
CA THR A 98 -2.79 -9.95 22.76
C THR A 98 -2.21 -9.23 23.99
N SER A 99 -1.16 -9.78 24.61
CA SER A 99 -0.40 -9.14 25.70
C SER A 99 0.62 -8.09 25.24
N GLY A 100 0.79 -7.87 23.93
CA GLY A 100 1.80 -6.97 23.36
C GLY A 100 3.18 -7.61 23.14
N GLU A 101 3.30 -8.93 23.24
CA GLU A 101 4.55 -9.65 22.94
C GLU A 101 4.68 -9.88 21.43
N LEU A 102 5.82 -9.53 20.84
CA LEU A 102 6.10 -9.81 19.43
C LEU A 102 6.39 -11.31 19.27
N LEU A 103 5.49 -12.02 18.58
CA LEU A 103 5.64 -13.45 18.31
C LEU A 103 6.51 -13.68 17.07
N VAL A 104 6.23 -12.92 16.00
CA VAL A 104 6.86 -13.13 14.70
C VAL A 104 7.06 -11.80 14.01
N ARG A 105 8.20 -11.68 13.33
CA ARG A 105 8.56 -10.54 12.49
C ARG A 105 9.21 -11.05 11.20
N SER A 106 8.74 -10.56 10.06
CA SER A 106 9.43 -10.75 8.77
C SER A 106 10.76 -9.99 8.73
N ALA A 107 11.75 -10.43 7.96
CA ALA A 107 13.13 -9.94 8.07
C ALA A 107 13.25 -8.44 7.78
N GLU A 108 12.44 -7.94 6.85
CA GLU A 108 12.43 -6.54 6.43
C GLU A 108 11.42 -5.64 7.17
N ALA A 109 10.57 -6.19 8.05
CA ALA A 109 9.62 -5.39 8.82
C ALA A 109 10.36 -4.44 9.78
N PRO A 110 9.86 -3.22 10.04
CA PRO A 110 10.43 -2.36 11.09
C PRO A 110 10.27 -3.00 12.48
N LEU A 111 11.24 -2.77 13.37
CA LEU A 111 11.15 -3.22 14.76
C LEU A 111 10.30 -2.22 15.55
N LEU A 112 9.00 -2.48 15.63
CA LEU A 112 8.10 -1.67 16.45
C LEU A 112 8.25 -2.06 17.92
N SER A 113 8.14 -1.09 18.83
CA SER A 113 8.17 -1.35 20.28
C SER A 113 6.84 -1.92 20.79
N ALA A 114 5.74 -1.56 20.13
CA ALA A 114 4.40 -2.03 20.40
C ALA A 114 3.57 -1.99 19.11
N PRO A 115 2.52 -2.83 18.96
CA PRO A 115 1.58 -2.69 17.86
C PRO A 115 0.77 -1.38 18.00
N PRO A 116 0.21 -0.85 16.90
CA PRO A 116 -0.76 0.24 16.98
C PRO A 116 -1.91 -0.07 17.94
N ALA A 117 -2.49 0.97 18.54
CA ALA A 117 -3.52 0.81 19.57
C ALA A 117 -4.91 0.46 19.00
N GLU A 118 -5.19 0.84 17.75
CA GLU A 118 -6.48 0.65 17.10
C GLU A 118 -6.33 -0.28 15.89
N GLU A 119 -7.42 -0.98 15.52
CA GLU A 119 -7.47 -1.74 14.28
C GLU A 119 -7.65 -0.81 13.08
N GLY A 120 -7.03 -1.15 11.95
CA GLY A 120 -7.14 -0.37 10.71
C GLY A 120 -5.80 0.06 10.13
N SER A 121 -5.87 1.00 9.17
CA SER A 121 -4.69 1.58 8.51
C SER A 121 -4.00 2.59 9.42
N HIS A 122 -2.67 2.57 9.41
CA HIS A 122 -1.81 3.39 10.25
C HIS A 122 -0.56 3.80 9.48
N ASP A 123 -0.23 5.08 9.57
CA ASP A 123 1.07 5.59 9.11
C ASP A 123 2.06 5.61 10.26
N LEU A 124 3.23 5.02 10.04
CA LEU A 124 4.31 4.91 11.01
C LEU A 124 5.59 5.47 10.40
N VAL A 125 6.35 6.21 11.20
CA VAL A 125 7.70 6.62 10.81
C VAL A 125 8.69 5.84 11.66
N GLU A 126 9.47 4.97 11.02
CA GLU A 126 10.50 4.21 11.72
C GLU A 126 11.82 4.15 10.97
N ASN A 127 12.92 4.31 11.71
CA ASN A 127 14.27 4.41 11.17
C ASN A 127 14.38 5.42 9.99
N GLY A 128 13.64 6.53 10.06
CA GLY A 128 13.61 7.56 9.02
C GLY A 128 12.87 7.17 7.73
N HIS A 129 12.12 6.07 7.74
CA HIS A 129 11.27 5.63 6.63
C HIS A 129 9.80 5.75 7.03
N GLU A 130 8.95 6.18 6.09
CA GLU A 130 7.50 6.15 6.22
C GLU A 130 6.99 4.74 5.86
N TRP A 131 6.08 4.23 6.68
CA TRP A 131 5.46 2.92 6.56
C TRP A 131 3.95 3.07 6.66
N CYS A 132 3.21 2.42 5.76
CA CYS A 132 1.77 2.25 5.89
C CYS A 132 1.52 0.81 6.36
N GLY A 133 0.87 0.67 7.51
CA GLY A 133 0.59 -0.61 8.16
C GLY A 133 -0.90 -0.81 8.37
N PHE A 134 -1.37 -2.05 8.27
CA PHE A 134 -2.75 -2.41 8.61
C PHE A 134 -2.75 -3.37 9.80
N LEU A 135 -3.38 -2.96 10.90
CA LEU A 135 -3.57 -3.83 12.07
C LEU A 135 -4.94 -4.51 11.99
N LEU A 136 -4.93 -5.83 12.15
CA LEU A 136 -6.13 -6.66 12.21
C LEU A 136 -6.05 -7.53 13.46
N ALA A 137 -7.03 -7.44 14.36
CA ALA A 137 -7.10 -8.35 15.49
C ALA A 137 -7.66 -9.71 15.07
N ASP A 138 -7.17 -10.77 15.74
CA ASP A 138 -7.77 -12.09 15.62
C ASP A 138 -8.83 -12.25 16.73
N PRO A 139 -10.12 -12.48 16.40
CA PRO A 139 -11.20 -12.62 17.37
C PRO A 139 -11.25 -13.98 18.09
#